data_AF-A0A8T3NVN6-F1
#
_entry.id   AF-A0A8T3NVN6-F1
#
_cell.length_a   1.000
_cell.length_b   1.000
_cell.length_c   1.000
_cell.angle_alpha   90.00
_cell.angle_beta   90.00
_cell.angle_gamma   90.00
#
_symmetry.space_group_name_H-M   'P 1'
#
loop_
_entity.id
_entity.type
_entity.pdbx_description
1 polymer ?
#
loop_
_entity_poly.entity_id
_entity_poly.type
_entity_poly.pdbx_seq_one_letter_code
_entity_poly.pdbx_strand_id
1 'polypeptide(L)'
;MQGSVKEAVADEPPSVEGFIRFCHERSGEDWPRLYDVMCVAAARGAFRGMAYEQLSEMGISFALTDLGGLAALSRRIVQEGLSVEPA
;
A
#
# COMPACT_ATOMS: atom_id res chain seq x y z
N MET A 1 14.07 12.98 -20.50
CA MET A 1 12.83 13.36 -19.79
C MET A 1 11.98 12.12 -19.54
N GLN A 2 12.02 11.56 -18.32
CA GLN A 2 10.91 10.84 -17.71
C GLN A 2 11.01 11.17 -16.21
N GLY A 3 9.98 11.83 -15.68
CA GLY A 3 9.98 12.45 -14.36
C GLY A 3 10.06 11.42 -13.25
N SER A 4 11.02 11.59 -12.34
CA SER A 4 11.00 10.90 -11.05
C SER A 4 9.87 11.45 -10.20
N VAL A 5 8.67 10.88 -10.32
CA VAL A 5 7.74 10.86 -9.19
C VAL A 5 8.31 9.88 -8.17
N LYS A 6 9.39 10.28 -7.48
CA LYS A 6 10.03 9.45 -6.46
C LYS A 6 10.20 10.19 -5.14
N GLU A 7 9.84 11.48 -5.08
CA GLU A 7 10.10 12.35 -3.93
C GLU A 7 8.83 12.97 -3.29
N ALA A 8 7.65 12.89 -3.92
CA ALA A 8 6.43 13.49 -3.35
C ALA A 8 5.78 12.65 -2.22
N VAL A 9 6.11 11.37 -2.08
CA VAL A 9 5.64 10.51 -0.97
C VAL A 9 6.50 10.68 0.30
N ALA A 10 7.34 11.71 0.37
CA ALA A 10 8.11 12.01 1.58
C ALA A 10 7.34 12.90 2.58
N ASP A 11 6.39 13.73 2.12
CA ASP A 11 5.74 14.77 2.93
C ASP A 11 4.24 14.51 3.22
N GLU A 12 3.67 13.39 2.77
CA GLU A 12 2.31 13.00 3.19
C GLU A 12 2.39 12.12 4.46
N PRO A 13 1.54 12.33 5.48
CA PRO A 13 1.45 11.42 6.62
C PRO A 13 1.32 9.97 6.15
N PRO A 14 1.88 9.02 6.92
CA PRO A 14 1.75 7.62 6.59
C PRO A 14 0.26 7.26 6.58
N SER A 15 -0.22 6.83 5.43
CA SER A 15 -1.61 6.50 5.19
C SER A 15 -1.73 5.08 4.69
N VAL A 16 -2.87 4.45 4.96
CA VAL A 16 -3.19 3.09 4.49
C VAL A 16 -3.01 2.96 2.98
N GLU A 17 -3.48 3.95 2.23
CA GLU A 17 -3.37 3.99 0.77
C GLU A 17 -1.92 4.07 0.30
N GLY A 18 -1.10 4.84 1.01
CA GLY A 18 0.33 4.97 0.73
C GLY A 18 1.09 3.66 0.95
N PHE A 19 0.73 2.90 1.99
CA PHE A 19 1.30 1.58 2.25
C PHE A 19 0.95 0.56 1.15
N ILE A 20 -0.32 0.50 0.75
CA ILE A 20 -0.80 -0.41 -0.29
C ILE A 20 -0.14 -0.08 -1.63
N ARG A 21 -0.07 1.21 -1.99
CA ARG A 21 0.61 1.67 -3.21
C ARG A 21 2.10 1.31 -3.16
N PHE A 22 2.77 1.53 -2.04
CA PHE A 22 4.18 1.14 -1.86
C PHE A 22 4.41 -0.36 -2.10
N CYS A 23 3.52 -1.22 -1.58
CA CYS A 23 3.62 -2.66 -1.78
C CYS A 23 3.38 -3.05 -3.26
N HIS A 24 2.40 -2.41 -3.90
CA HIS A 24 2.08 -2.65 -5.30
C HIS A 24 3.21 -2.20 -6.23
N GLU A 25 3.69 -0.96 -6.10
CA GLU A 25 4.79 -0.41 -6.91
C GLU A 25 6.08 -1.24 -6.79
N ARG A 26 6.32 -1.85 -5.63
CA ARG A 26 7.51 -2.66 -5.38
C ARG A 26 7.43 -4.05 -6.00
N SER A 27 6.27 -4.69 -5.96
CA SER A 27 6.09 -6.08 -6.43
C SER A 27 5.56 -6.17 -7.86
N GLY A 28 4.79 -5.16 -8.29
CA GLY A 28 3.97 -5.21 -9.50
C GLY A 28 2.83 -6.23 -9.42
N GLU A 29 2.47 -6.67 -8.21
CA GLU A 29 1.49 -7.72 -7.99
C GLU A 29 0.14 -7.16 -7.53
N ASP A 30 -0.92 -7.70 -8.11
CA ASP A 30 -2.29 -7.47 -7.68
C ASP A 30 -2.72 -8.37 -6.52
N TRP A 31 -3.88 -8.05 -5.96
CA TRP A 31 -4.58 -8.97 -5.07
C TRP A 31 -4.88 -10.31 -5.80
N PRO A 32 -4.63 -11.49 -5.20
CA PRO A 32 -4.31 -11.74 -3.79
C PRO A 32 -2.81 -11.78 -3.46
N ARG A 33 -1.90 -11.72 -4.42
CA ARG A 33 -0.45 -11.83 -4.14
C ARG A 33 0.07 -10.61 -3.40
N LEU A 34 -0.51 -9.45 -3.67
CA LEU A 34 -0.25 -8.22 -2.92
C LEU A 34 -0.43 -8.37 -1.40
N TYR A 35 -1.34 -9.26 -0.95
CA TYR A 35 -1.53 -9.54 0.48
C TYR A 35 -0.25 -10.08 1.14
N ASP A 36 0.39 -11.07 0.52
CA ASP A 36 1.64 -11.65 1.01
C ASP A 36 2.75 -10.60 1.05
N VAL A 37 2.83 -9.77 0.00
CA VAL A 37 3.78 -8.65 -0.05
C VAL A 37 3.56 -7.68 1.11
N MET A 38 2.31 -7.32 1.39
CA MET A 38 1.97 -6.46 2.53
C MET A 38 2.35 -7.10 3.86
N CYS A 39 2.11 -8.40 4.05
CA CYS A 39 2.55 -9.14 5.24
C CYS A 39 4.08 -9.12 5.39
N VAL A 40 4.83 -9.37 4.32
CA VAL A 40 6.30 -9.35 4.34
C VAL A 40 6.81 -7.92 4.63
N ALA A 41 6.17 -6.90 4.06
CA ALA A 41 6.52 -5.50 4.30
C ALA A 41 6.27 -5.10 5.76
N ALA A 42 5.12 -5.48 6.33
CA ALA A 42 4.76 -5.28 7.73
C ALA A 42 5.72 -6.02 8.67
N ALA A 43 6.03 -7.28 8.38
CA ALA A 43 6.96 -8.07 9.20
C ALA A 43 8.38 -7.47 9.24
N ARG A 44 8.77 -6.73 8.19
CA ARG A 44 10.10 -6.11 8.07
C ARG A 44 10.12 -4.63 8.44
N GLY A 45 9.00 -4.02 8.78
CA GLY A 45 8.93 -2.57 8.99
C GLY A 45 9.29 -1.76 7.74
N ALA A 46 9.06 -2.31 6.54
CA ALA A 46 9.62 -1.77 5.30
C ALA A 46 9.03 -0.41 4.91
N PHE A 47 7.83 -0.09 5.37
CA PHE A 47 7.18 1.20 5.16
C PHE A 47 7.41 2.09 6.37
N ARG A 48 8.39 3.00 6.29
CA ARG A 48 8.69 3.99 7.34
C ARG A 48 8.92 3.38 8.74
N GLY A 49 9.40 2.14 8.83
CA GLY A 49 9.60 1.44 10.10
C GLY A 49 8.33 0.83 10.71
N MET A 50 7.19 0.89 10.01
CA MET A 50 5.90 0.45 10.54
C MET A 50 5.72 -1.05 10.41
N ALA A 51 5.56 -1.69 11.56
CA ALA A 51 5.19 -3.09 11.67
C ALA A 51 3.66 -3.24 11.80
N TYR A 52 3.20 -4.48 11.98
CA TYR A 52 1.78 -4.82 12.08
C TYR A 52 1.00 -3.94 13.06
N GLU A 53 1.58 -3.62 14.23
CA GLU A 53 0.90 -2.80 15.24
C GLU A 53 0.64 -1.38 14.73
N GLN A 54 1.67 -0.72 14.17
CA GLN A 54 1.53 0.65 13.66
C GLN A 54 0.59 0.70 12.44
N LEU A 55 0.65 -0.31 11.57
CA LEU A 55 -0.29 -0.43 10.45
C LEU A 55 -1.73 -0.63 10.94
N SER A 56 -1.93 -1.39 12.01
CA SER A 56 -3.23 -1.60 12.63
C SER A 56 -3.77 -0.33 13.30
N GLU A 57 -2.92 0.48 13.93
CA GLU A 57 -3.32 1.79 14.49
C GLU A 57 -3.76 2.77 13.39
N MET A 58 -3.20 2.65 12.19
CA MET A 58 -3.64 3.41 11.01
C MET A 58 -4.90 2.85 10.35
N GLY A 59 -5.37 1.66 10.76
CA GLY A 59 -6.57 1.03 10.23
C GLY A 59 -6.34 -0.08 9.20
N ILE A 60 -5.11 -0.60 9.05
CA ILE A 60 -4.86 -1.83 8.27
C ILE A 60 -4.93 -3.03 9.19
N SER A 61 -5.94 -3.89 8.99
CA SER A 61 -6.00 -5.18 9.67
C SER A 61 -5.69 -6.33 8.71
N PHE A 62 -4.76 -7.20 9.11
CA PHE A 62 -4.45 -8.44 8.39
C PHE A 62 -5.30 -9.62 8.88
N ALA A 63 -6.30 -9.37 9.73
CA ALA A 63 -7.20 -10.39 10.23
C ALA A 63 -8.11 -10.93 9.12
N LEU A 64 -8.40 -12.23 9.17
CA LEU A 64 -9.29 -12.92 8.21
C LEU A 64 -10.65 -12.23 8.04
N THR A 65 -11.20 -11.65 9.12
CA THR A 65 -12.48 -10.92 9.11
C THR A 65 -12.41 -9.61 8.31
N ASP A 66 -11.22 -9.03 8.17
CA ASP A 66 -11.01 -7.75 7.48
C ASP A 66 -10.49 -7.92 6.05
N LEU A 67 -10.03 -9.12 5.67
CA LEU A 67 -9.47 -9.41 4.33
C LEU A 67 -10.39 -9.00 3.19
N GLY A 68 -11.72 -9.12 3.35
CA GLY A 68 -12.67 -8.68 2.34
C GLY A 68 -12.61 -7.17 2.09
N GLY A 69 -12.54 -6.38 3.16
CA GLY A 69 -12.38 -4.92 3.10
C GLY A 69 -11.02 -4.52 2.55
N LEU A 70 -9.96 -5.16 3.05
CA LEU A 70 -8.59 -4.92 2.59
C LEU A 70 -8.41 -5.26 1.09
N ALA A 71 -9.02 -6.35 0.61
CA ALA A 71 -9.00 -6.73 -0.80
C ALA A 71 -9.70 -5.70 -1.68
N ALA A 72 -10.87 -5.22 -1.26
CA ALA A 72 -11.63 -4.21 -1.98
C ALA A 72 -10.86 -2.88 -2.04
N LEU A 73 -10.33 -2.44 -0.91
CA LEU A 73 -9.51 -1.23 -0.80
C LEU A 73 -8.25 -1.34 -1.68
N SER A 74 -7.56 -2.48 -1.63
CA SER A 74 -6.35 -2.70 -2.43
C SER A 74 -6.62 -2.60 -3.92
N ARG A 75 -7.67 -3.26 -4.41
CA ARG A 75 -8.07 -3.18 -5.82
C ARG A 75 -8.43 -1.75 -6.22
N ARG A 76 -9.16 -1.05 -5.36
CA ARG A 76 -9.56 0.34 -5.60
C ARG A 76 -8.33 1.24 -5.77
N ILE A 77 -7.37 1.18 -4.84
CA ILE A 77 -6.15 1.99 -4.88
C ILE A 77 -5.29 1.67 -6.10
N VAL A 78 -5.14 0.38 -6.44
CA VAL A 78 -4.39 -0.03 -7.65
C VAL A 78 -5.06 0.52 -8.91
N GLN A 79 -6.39 0.44 -9.01
CA GLN A 79 -7.16 0.99 -10.13
C GLN A 79 -7.17 2.52 -10.17
N GLU A 80 -7.21 3.19 -9.02
CA GLU A 80 -7.11 4.65 -8.89
C GLU A 80 -5.71 5.14 -9.26
N GLY A 81 -4.65 4.38 -8.94
CA GLY A 81 -3.28 4.67 -9.34
C GLY A 81 -3.04 4.60 -10.85
N LEU A 82 -3.89 3.88 -11.59
CA LEU A 82 -3.91 3.84 -13.06
C LEU A 82 -4.66 5.03 -13.69
N SER A 83 -5.40 5.83 -12.92
CA SER A 83 -6.18 6.98 -13.40
C SER A 83 -5.45 8.32 -13.32
N VAL A 84 -4.12 8.33 -13.38
CA VAL A 84 -3.34 9.57 -13.54
C VAL A 84 -2.89 9.68 -14.99
N GLU A 85 -3.77 10.22 -15.85
CA GLU A 85 -3.38 10.83 -17.13
C GLU A 85 -3.73 12.33 -17.10
N PRO A 86 -2.91 13.19 -17.75
CA PRO A 86 -2.66 14.56 -17.32
C PRO A 86 -3.53 15.60 -18.05
N ALA A 87 -3.89 16.68 -17.36
CA ALA A 87 -4.38 17.92 -17.96
C ALA A 87 -3.84 19.13 -17.19
#